data_AF-A0AB34GFD2-F1
#
_entry.id   AF-A0AB34GFD2-F1
#
_cell.length_a   1.000
_cell.length_b   1.000
_cell.length_c   1.000
_cell.angle_alpha   90.00
_cell.angle_beta   90.00
_cell.angle_gamma   90.00
#
_symmetry.space_group_name_H-M   'P 1'
#
loop_
_entity.id
_entity.type
_entity.pdbx_description
1 polymer ?
#
loop_
_entity_poly.entity_id
_entity_poly.type
_entity_poly.pdbx_seq_one_letter_code
_entity_poly.pdbx_strand_id
1 'polypeptide(L)'
;MIVLEGMTGVGKTTLAMKVMLHWAEGIFFQPVFSYVFYISCHKVGEIVNTTFAGLLSRDWSDSQVPTEEFRSHPERLLFVTDSVEEMTTSSKLPALYKLVPAVPSG
;
A
#
# COMPACT_ATOMS: atom_id res chain seq x y z
N MET A 1 -4.22 -12.79 2.99
CA MET A 1 -4.58 -11.41 3.37
C MET A 1 -5.31 -11.48 4.70
N ILE A 2 -4.87 -10.69 5.70
CA ILE A 2 -5.52 -10.59 7.01
C ILE A 2 -6.03 -9.16 7.13
N VAL A 3 -7.28 -8.98 7.55
CA VAL A 3 -7.88 -7.66 7.76
C VAL A 3 -8.11 -7.48 9.26
N LEU A 4 -7.61 -6.37 9.79
CA LEU A 4 -7.88 -5.96 11.17
C LEU A 4 -9.09 -5.02 11.16
N GLU A 5 -10.24 -5.53 11.58
CA GLU A 5 -11.47 -4.73 11.71
C GLU A 5 -11.67 -4.25 13.14
N GLY A 6 -12.30 -3.10 13.30
CA GLY A 6 -12.61 -2.53 14.59
C GLY A 6 -12.99 -1.06 14.50
N MET A 7 -13.56 -0.53 15.57
CA MET A 7 -13.99 0.86 15.65
C MET A 7 -12.81 1.83 15.44
N THR A 8 -13.10 3.03 14.96
CA THR A 8 -12.12 4.13 14.92
C THR A 8 -11.58 4.39 16.32
N GLY A 9 -10.27 4.57 16.44
CA GLY A 9 -9.61 4.82 17.73
C GLY A 9 -9.34 3.59 18.61
N VAL A 10 -9.76 2.38 18.21
CA VAL A 10 -9.47 1.14 18.97
C VAL A 10 -7.98 0.74 18.99
N GLY A 11 -7.14 1.42 18.19
CA GLY A 11 -5.69 1.19 18.15
C GLY A 11 -5.19 0.24 17.06
N LYS A 12 -5.92 0.09 15.95
CA LYS A 12 -5.50 -0.75 14.80
C LYS A 12 -4.12 -0.36 14.26
N THR A 13 -3.89 0.93 14.01
CA THR A 13 -2.58 1.49 13.62
C THR A 13 -1.49 1.17 14.64
N THR A 14 -1.79 1.30 15.94
CA THR A 14 -0.85 0.97 17.02
C THR A 14 -0.48 -0.51 17.01
N LEU A 15 -1.45 -1.40 16.77
CA LEU A 15 -1.20 -2.83 16.65
C LEU A 15 -0.34 -3.14 15.41
N ALA A 16 -0.64 -2.52 14.27
CA ALA A 16 0.16 -2.63 13.05
C ALA A 16 1.62 -2.22 13.29
N MET A 17 1.85 -1.06 13.93
CA MET A 17 3.19 -0.58 14.30
C MET A 17 3.90 -1.51 15.29
N LYS A 18 3.18 -2.11 16.25
CA LYS A 18 3.78 -3.10 17.18
C LYS A 18 4.21 -4.37 16.46
N VAL A 19 3.45 -4.84 15.47
CA VAL A 19 3.87 -6.00 14.65
C VAL A 19 5.16 -5.69 13.90
N MET A 20 5.28 -4.49 13.32
CA MET A 20 6.51 -4.02 12.66
C MET A 20 7.69 -4.00 13.64
N LEU A 21 7.49 -3.43 14.83
CA LEU A 21 8.53 -3.33 15.85
C LEU A 21 9.00 -4.70 16.32
N HIS A 22 8.07 -5.60 16.64
CA HIS A 22 8.39 -6.95 17.07
C HIS A 22 9.08 -7.76 15.96
N TRP A 23 8.77 -7.51 14.69
CA TRP A 23 9.51 -8.10 13.59
C TRP A 23 10.95 -7.57 13.53
N ALA A 24 11.14 -6.25 13.64
CA ALA A 24 12.46 -5.63 13.64
C ALA A 24 13.33 -6.08 14.84
N GLU A 25 12.70 -6.36 15.98
CA GLU A 25 13.35 -6.91 17.18
C GLU A 25 13.59 -8.43 17.10
N GLY A 26 13.12 -9.11 16.04
CA GLY A 26 13.25 -10.56 15.86
C GLY A 26 12.32 -11.41 16.72
N ILE A 27 11.30 -10.79 17.32
CA ILE A 27 10.34 -11.47 18.21
C ILE A 27 9.30 -12.23 17.38
N PHE A 28 8.84 -11.69 16.26
CA PHE A 28 7.83 -12.31 15.41
C PHE A 28 8.24 -12.38 13.94
N PHE A 29 7.86 -13.47 13.29
CA PHE A 29 7.91 -13.68 11.84
C PHE A 29 9.27 -13.49 11.14
N GLN A 30 10.36 -13.24 11.87
CA GLN A 30 11.70 -13.06 11.31
C GLN A 30 12.18 -14.24 10.44
N PRO A 31 11.88 -15.51 10.79
CA PRO A 31 12.23 -16.64 9.92
C PRO A 31 11.40 -16.72 8.63
N VAL A 32 10.26 -16.02 8.57
CA VAL A 32 9.29 -16.10 7.47
C VAL A 32 9.43 -14.91 6.53
N PHE A 33 9.49 -13.70 7.07
CA PHE A 33 9.58 -12.48 6.29
C PHE A 33 10.96 -11.82 6.47
N SER A 34 11.66 -11.68 5.35
CA SER A 34 12.94 -10.97 5.27
C SER A 34 12.77 -9.46 5.20
N TYR A 35 11.60 -8.99 4.73
CA TYR A 35 11.29 -7.57 4.64
C TYR A 35 9.84 -7.32 5.04
N VAL A 36 9.62 -6.29 5.85
CA VAL A 36 8.29 -5.83 6.22
C VAL A 36 8.18 -4.34 5.91
N PHE A 37 7.14 -3.98 5.16
CA PHE A 37 6.86 -2.61 4.74
C PHE A 37 5.59 -2.09 5.39
N TYR A 38 5.68 -0.92 6.00
CA TYR A 38 4.52 -0.18 6.46
C TYR A 38 4.06 0.78 5.36
N ILE A 39 2.81 0.66 4.93
CA ILE A 39 2.22 1.49 3.88
C ILE A 39 1.02 2.22 4.48
N SER A 40 1.20 3.52 4.75
CA SER A 40 0.07 4.39 5.09
C SER A 40 -0.65 4.81 3.80
N CYS A 41 -1.87 4.34 3.65
CA CYS A 41 -2.68 4.60 2.46
C CYS A 41 -3.03 6.09 2.32
N HIS A 42 -3.18 6.80 3.45
CA HIS A 42 -3.26 8.26 3.49
C HIS A 42 -2.09 8.90 2.73
N LYS A 43 -0.85 8.50 3.06
CA LYS A 43 0.37 9.05 2.44
C LYS A 43 0.51 8.63 0.98
N VAL A 44 0.06 7.41 0.63
CA VAL A 44 0.10 6.93 -0.76
C VAL A 44 -0.87 7.71 -1.64
N GLY A 45 -2.04 8.10 -1.13
CA GLY A 45 -3.01 8.91 -1.86
C GLY A 45 -2.47 10.27 -2.33
N GLU A 46 -1.44 10.79 -1.66
CA GLU A 46 -0.75 12.03 -2.03
C GLU A 46 0.29 11.84 -3.15
N ILE A 47 0.65 10.59 -3.50
CA ILE A 47 1.70 10.29 -4.48
C ILE A 47 1.08 10.04 -5.85
N VAL A 48 1.34 10.92 -6.80
CA VAL A 48 0.91 10.77 -8.20
C VAL A 48 1.99 10.05 -9.02
N ASN A 49 1.62 9.00 -9.76
CA ASN A 49 2.46 8.29 -10.74
C ASN A 49 3.78 7.71 -10.20
N THR A 50 3.72 6.91 -9.13
CA THR A 50 4.88 6.16 -8.64
C THR A 50 4.78 4.68 -8.99
N THR A 51 5.93 4.02 -9.21
CA THR A 51 6.01 2.57 -9.37
C THR A 51 6.06 1.88 -8.01
N PHE A 52 5.82 0.57 -7.97
CA PHE A 52 6.01 -0.21 -6.75
C PHE A 52 7.44 -0.07 -6.19
N ALA A 53 8.46 -0.12 -7.04
CA ALA A 53 9.84 0.11 -6.63
C ALA A 53 10.05 1.53 -6.07
N GLY A 54 9.45 2.55 -6.71
CA GLY A 54 9.49 3.93 -6.24
C GLY A 54 8.76 4.18 -4.92
N LEU A 55 7.69 3.40 -4.63
CA LEU A 55 7.04 3.40 -3.31
C LEU A 55 7.96 2.84 -2.23
N LEU A 56 8.60 1.71 -2.51
CA LEU A 56 9.44 1.00 -1.52
C LEU A 56 10.78 1.69 -1.28
N SER A 57 11.31 2.42 -2.27
CA SER A 57 12.62 3.09 -2.16
C SER A 57 12.59 4.37 -1.34
N ARG A 58 11.42 4.90 -0.98
CA ARG A 58 11.30 6.21 -0.31
C ARG A 58 11.96 6.27 1.06
N ASP A 59 11.83 5.19 1.82
CA ASP A 59 12.38 5.09 3.18
C ASP A 59 13.71 4.32 3.20
N TRP A 60 14.31 4.08 2.03
CA TRP A 60 15.51 3.25 1.86
C TRP A 60 16.78 4.10 1.72
N SER A 61 17.77 3.87 2.57
CA SER A 61 18.97 4.70 2.71
C SER A 61 20.10 4.34 1.74
N ASP A 62 19.93 4.55 0.44
CA ASP A 62 21.01 4.56 -0.59
C ASP A 62 21.43 3.24 -1.28
N SER A 63 20.84 2.09 -0.98
CA SER A 63 20.94 0.92 -1.90
C SER A 63 19.69 0.86 -2.78
N GLN A 64 19.84 0.55 -4.06
CA GLN A 64 18.68 0.22 -4.89
C GLN A 64 17.89 -0.89 -4.18
N VAL A 65 16.58 -0.71 -4.06
CA VAL A 65 15.68 -1.72 -3.50
C VAL A 65 15.97 -3.06 -4.20
N PRO A 66 16.17 -4.17 -3.47
CA PRO A 66 16.57 -5.46 -4.03
C PRO A 66 15.41 -6.10 -4.82
N THR A 67 15.11 -5.51 -5.97
CA THR A 67 13.90 -5.76 -6.75
C THR A 67 13.91 -7.17 -7.35
N GLU A 68 15.09 -7.68 -7.70
CA GLU A 68 15.31 -9.08 -8.12
C GLU A 68 14.98 -10.06 -6.99
N GLU A 69 15.39 -9.77 -5.75
CA GLU A 69 15.08 -10.61 -4.60
C GLU A 69 13.59 -10.61 -4.31
N PHE A 70 12.94 -9.45 -4.37
CA PHE A 70 11.49 -9.31 -4.17
C PHE A 70 10.70 -10.09 -5.21
N ARG A 71 11.18 -10.08 -6.46
CA ARG A 71 10.55 -10.81 -7.56
C ARG A 71 10.76 -12.32 -7.44
N SER A 72 11.92 -12.74 -6.95
CA SER A 72 12.28 -14.16 -6.79
C SER A 72 11.65 -14.80 -5.56
N HIS A 73 11.46 -14.03 -4.49
CA HIS A 73 10.95 -14.51 -3.19
C HIS A 73 9.83 -13.61 -2.65
N PRO A 74 8.71 -13.45 -3.37
CA PRO A 74 7.61 -12.60 -2.92
C PRO A 74 6.98 -13.07 -1.60
N GLU A 75 7.10 -14.35 -1.26
CA GLU A 75 6.63 -14.94 0.00
C GLU A 75 7.37 -14.43 1.24
N ARG A 76 8.58 -13.86 1.05
CA ARG A 76 9.38 -13.27 2.14
C ARG A 76 9.04 -11.82 2.43
N LEU A 77 8.07 -11.25 1.71
CA LEU A 77 7.63 -9.87 1.87
C LEU A 77 6.31 -9.81 2.63
N LEU A 78 6.25 -8.93 3.63
CA LEU A 78 5.00 -8.60 4.31
C LEU A 78 4.69 -7.11 4.14
N PHE A 79 3.49 -6.81 3.65
CA PHE A 79 2.97 -5.45 3.56
C PHE A 79 1.93 -5.22 4.65
N VAL A 80 2.19 -4.24 5.51
CA VAL A 80 1.26 -3.77 6.53
C VAL A 80 0.66 -2.47 6.04
N THR A 81 -0.57 -2.55 5.53
CA THR A 81 -1.30 -1.40 5.00
C THR A 81 -2.23 -0.82 6.06
N ASP A 82 -2.17 0.48 6.30
CA ASP A 82 -3.05 1.19 7.24
C ASP A 82 -3.90 2.25 6.51
N SER A 83 -5.13 2.47 6.99
CA SER A 83 -6.13 3.39 6.41
C SER A 83 -6.52 3.07 4.96
N VAL A 84 -6.66 1.79 4.59
CA VAL A 84 -7.02 1.38 3.21
C VAL A 84 -8.33 1.99 2.72
N GLU A 85 -9.27 2.24 3.63
CA GLU A 85 -10.54 2.93 3.38
C GLU A 85 -10.40 4.34 2.78
N GLU A 86 -9.24 4.98 2.95
CA GLU A 86 -8.96 6.31 2.41
C GLU A 86 -8.44 6.26 0.97
N MET A 87 -8.05 5.08 0.46
CA MET A 87 -7.68 4.95 -0.95
C MET A 87 -8.90 5.14 -1.83
N THR A 88 -8.96 6.27 -2.54
CA THR A 88 -9.97 6.45 -3.58
C THR A 88 -9.60 5.58 -4.78
N THR A 89 -10.34 4.47 -4.96
CA THR A 89 -10.29 3.75 -6.22
C THR A 89 -10.89 4.65 -7.29
N SER A 90 -10.10 5.04 -8.30
CA SER A 90 -10.64 5.67 -9.49
C SER A 90 -11.40 4.60 -10.30
N SER A 91 -12.57 4.21 -9.79
CA SER A 91 -13.61 3.53 -10.57
C SER A 91 -14.41 4.53 -11.42
N LYS A 92 -14.02 5.82 -11.43
CA LYS A 92 -14.59 6.83 -12.30
C LYS A 92 -13.69 7.04 -13.51
N LEU A 93 -13.92 6.25 -14.56
CA LEU A 93 -13.78 6.80 -15.90
C LEU A 93 -14.74 8.01 -15.93
N PRO A 94 -14.26 9.25 -16.20
CA PRO A 94 -15.18 10.36 -16.37
C PRO A 94 -16.12 10.02 -17.53
N ALA A 95 -17.37 10.48 -17.41
CA ALA A 95 -18.42 10.30 -18.41
C ALA A 95 -18.07 10.97 -19.75
N LEU A 96 -17.07 10.46 -20.47
CA LEU A 96 -16.69 10.88 -21.81
C LEU A 96 -17.79 10.59 -22.85
N TYR A 97 -18.80 9.80 -22.50
CA TYR A 97 -19.97 9.56 -23.34
C TYR A 97 -21.03 10.67 -23.28
N LYS A 98 -20.90 11.67 -22.39
CA LYS A 98 -21.85 12.81 -22.30
C LYS A 98 -21.47 14.03 -23.16
N LEU A 99 -20.38 13.98 -23.93
CA LEU A 99 -19.94 15.08 -24.80
C LEU A 99 -20.31 14.90 -26.28
N VAL A 100 -21.12 13.91 -26.65
CA VAL A 100 -21.72 13.90 -27.99
C VAL A 100 -22.91 14.86 -27.97
N PRO A 101 -22.85 16.04 -28.64
CA PRO A 101 -24.06 16.83 -28.81
C PRO A 101 -25.08 15.99 -29.59
N ALA A 102 -26.29 15.88 -29.04
CA ALA A 102 -27.40 15.23 -29.73
C ALA A 102 -27.53 15.87 -31.13
N VAL A 103 -27.37 15.08 -32.17
CA VAL A 103 -27.70 15.48 -33.54
C VAL A 103 -29.21 15.80 -33.53
N PRO A 104 -29.64 17.03 -33.85
CA PRO A 104 -31.06 17.31 -33.98
C PRO A 104 -31.56 16.58 -35.23
N SER A 105 -32.56 15.73 -35.06
CA SER A 105 -33.34 15.18 -36.16
C SER A 105 -34.16 16.32 -36.78
N GLY A 106 -33.78 16.74 -37.98
CA GLY A 106 -34.49 17.73 -38.80
C GLY A 106 -34.02 17.67 -40.23
#